data_AF-A0A970ADS1-F1
#
_entry.id   AF-A0A970ADS1-F1
#
_cell.length_a   1.000
_cell.length_b   1.000
_cell.length_c   1.000
_cell.angle_alpha   90.00
_cell.angle_beta   90.00
_cell.angle_gamma   90.00
#
_symmetry.space_group_name_H-M   'P 1'
#
loop_
_entity.id
_entity.type
_entity.pdbx_description
1 polymer ?
#
loop_
_entity_poly.entity_id
_entity_poly.type
_entity_poly.pdbx_seq_one_letter_code
_entity_poly.pdbx_strand_id
1 'polypeptide(L)'
;MSTVEAIVVAVVIIVVFLLGIKLMQSPRTALRGNRLGALAMGVAILFTVYTLDAFQNYSMWLFVFLGGVVGIILGQKVKMIQMPQTVALLNGLGGGASALVAWAAATQFAGEGQLYVIFFWITATLALGVGSLTLSGSIVAALKLQGWIRQRPLFFKGQDALLKLLLLAGTLLIIFSPFRGERSFTSLGLLLTLIFTVYGIVLTLRVGGADMPVVISFLNSLSGVAASVSGMAVGDALLAGTGALVGVAGLILTQIMCLAMNRNLASVLGGLAPALAPGKQEAGEAGKDKDKGVEPADKTASLEDEREKEEAPAQEKEASAPVEEKEEAVPAQEQGAAAPAGEAEEEEAASNRKLARLLHEARKVIIVPGYGMALAQA
;
A
#
# COMPACT_ATOMS: atom_id res chain seq x y z
N MET A 1 6.73 -37.92 -9.88
CA MET A 1 6.87 -37.32 -8.54
C MET A 1 5.54 -37.51 -7.82
N SER A 2 5.55 -37.96 -6.57
CA SER A 2 4.31 -38.08 -5.79
C SER A 2 3.76 -36.70 -5.40
N THR A 3 2.47 -36.59 -5.08
CA THR A 3 1.85 -35.33 -4.61
C THR A 3 2.53 -34.82 -3.34
N VAL A 4 2.94 -35.73 -2.45
CA VAL A 4 3.65 -35.41 -1.20
C VAL A 4 5.03 -34.82 -1.50
N GLU A 5 5.80 -35.43 -2.40
CA GLU A 5 7.10 -34.89 -2.83
C GLU A 5 6.95 -33.48 -3.41
N ALA A 6 5.93 -33.25 -4.24
CA ALA A 6 5.66 -31.94 -4.81
C ALA A 6 5.43 -30.87 -3.73
N ILE A 7 4.62 -31.20 -2.72
CA ILE A 7 4.31 -30.29 -1.62
C ILE A 7 5.57 -30.01 -0.78
N VAL A 8 6.40 -31.03 -0.50
CA VAL A 8 7.64 -30.85 0.25
C VAL A 8 8.58 -29.89 -0.48
N VAL A 9 8.77 -30.07 -1.79
CA VAL A 9 9.60 -29.17 -2.60
C VAL A 9 9.03 -27.76 -2.62
N ALA A 10 7.71 -27.60 -2.77
CA ALA A 10 7.04 -26.30 -2.71
C ALA A 10 7.28 -25.58 -1.37
N VAL A 11 7.15 -26.29 -0.24
CA VAL A 11 7.43 -25.75 1.10
C VAL A 11 8.88 -25.30 1.22
N VAL A 12 9.83 -26.10 0.74
CA VAL A 12 11.25 -25.71 0.73
C VAL A 12 11.46 -24.42 -0.06
N ILE A 13 10.88 -24.29 -1.24
CA ILE A 13 10.97 -23.06 -2.05
C ILE A 13 10.36 -21.86 -1.31
N ILE A 14 9.20 -22.02 -0.66
CA ILE A 14 8.57 -20.97 0.16
C ILE A 14 9.48 -20.54 1.31
N VAL A 15 10.13 -21.49 2.00
CA VAL A 15 11.10 -21.20 3.07
C VAL A 15 12.30 -20.41 2.52
N VAL A 16 12.79 -20.73 1.33
CA VAL A 16 13.89 -19.97 0.71
C VAL A 16 13.43 -18.54 0.37
N PHE A 17 12.21 -18.33 -0.12
CA PHE A 17 11.65 -16.98 -0.31
C PHE A 17 11.58 -16.21 1.01
N LEU A 18 11.07 -16.84 2.07
CA LEU A 18 11.01 -16.30 3.42
C LEU A 18 12.39 -15.85 3.92
N LEU A 19 13.42 -16.69 3.74
CA LEU A 19 14.80 -16.35 4.10
C LEU A 19 15.32 -15.17 3.26
N GLY A 20 14.99 -15.13 1.97
CA GLY A 20 15.29 -14.01 1.08
C GLY A 20 14.73 -12.69 1.62
N ILE A 21 13.44 -12.67 1.98
CA ILE A 21 12.77 -11.50 2.58
C ILE A 21 13.40 -11.11 3.91
N LYS A 22 13.68 -12.07 4.79
CA LYS A 22 14.35 -11.82 6.07
C LYS A 22 15.71 -11.15 5.89
N LEU A 23 16.50 -11.60 4.92
CA LEU A 23 17.80 -11.00 4.61
C LEU A 23 17.68 -9.59 4.01
N MET A 24 16.55 -9.23 3.40
CA MET A 24 16.30 -7.88 2.90
C MET A 24 16.00 -6.84 3.99
N GLN A 25 15.73 -7.27 5.23
CA GLN A 25 15.42 -6.37 6.35
C GLN A 25 16.64 -5.62 6.92
N SER A 26 17.87 -6.04 6.57
CA SER A 26 19.10 -5.37 7.00
C SER A 26 19.91 -4.85 5.81
N PRO A 27 20.43 -3.60 5.86
CA PRO A 27 21.26 -3.04 4.80
C PRO A 27 22.47 -3.92 4.45
N ARG A 28 23.07 -4.61 5.43
CA ARG A 28 24.26 -5.44 5.22
C ARG A 28 23.97 -6.71 4.42
N THR A 29 22.77 -7.26 4.52
CA THR A 29 22.38 -8.54 3.89
C THR A 29 21.42 -8.37 2.71
N ALA A 30 20.93 -7.16 2.45
CA ALA A 30 19.88 -6.91 1.46
C ALA A 30 20.22 -7.43 0.05
N LEU A 31 21.47 -7.24 -0.40
CA LEU A 31 21.96 -7.77 -1.68
C LEU A 31 21.90 -9.30 -1.75
N ARG A 32 22.27 -9.99 -0.65
CA ARG A 32 22.21 -11.46 -0.59
C ARG A 32 20.77 -11.95 -0.56
N GLY A 33 19.91 -11.27 0.19
CA GLY A 33 18.47 -11.55 0.22
C GLY A 33 17.82 -11.45 -1.15
N ASN A 34 18.11 -10.38 -1.89
CA ASN A 34 17.60 -10.20 -3.25
C ASN A 34 18.08 -11.30 -4.21
N ARG A 35 19.38 -11.65 -4.16
CA ARG A 35 19.94 -12.75 -4.97
C ARG A 35 19.31 -14.11 -4.63
N LEU A 36 19.06 -14.37 -3.35
CA LEU A 36 18.39 -15.59 -2.91
C LEU A 36 16.95 -15.65 -3.42
N GLY A 37 16.23 -14.53 -3.40
CA GLY A 37 14.88 -14.41 -3.97
C GLY A 37 14.86 -14.65 -5.48
N ALA A 38 15.83 -14.10 -6.22
CA ALA A 38 15.97 -14.36 -7.66
C ALA A 38 16.23 -15.84 -7.97
N LEU A 39 17.10 -16.49 -7.19
CA LEU A 39 17.35 -17.93 -7.32
C LEU A 39 16.10 -18.76 -6.99
N ALA A 40 15.39 -18.43 -5.91
CA ALA A 40 14.16 -19.10 -5.53
C ALA A 40 13.08 -19.00 -6.63
N MET A 41 12.95 -17.83 -7.26
CA MET A 41 12.04 -17.62 -8.39
C MET A 41 12.43 -18.47 -9.61
N GLY A 42 13.72 -18.54 -9.95
CA GLY A 42 14.19 -19.40 -11.04
C GLY A 42 13.87 -20.89 -10.78
N VAL A 43 14.12 -21.35 -9.55
CA VAL A 43 13.80 -22.73 -9.14
C VAL A 43 12.29 -22.98 -9.14
N ALA A 44 11.48 -22.02 -8.68
CA ALA A 44 10.01 -22.10 -8.70
C ALA A 44 9.47 -22.29 -10.12
N ILE A 45 9.95 -21.50 -11.09
CA ILE A 45 9.55 -21.63 -12.50
C ILE A 45 9.89 -23.01 -13.03
N LEU A 46 11.14 -23.47 -12.85
CA LEU A 46 11.57 -24.79 -13.33
C LEU A 46 10.79 -25.93 -12.68
N PHE A 47 10.50 -25.80 -11.38
CA PHE A 47 9.70 -26.76 -10.64
C PHE A 47 8.27 -26.84 -11.18
N THR A 48 7.61 -25.69 -11.42
CA THR A 48 6.26 -25.64 -12.01
C THR A 48 6.22 -26.21 -13.43
N VAL A 49 7.24 -25.93 -14.25
CA VAL A 49 7.33 -26.52 -15.61
C VAL A 49 7.47 -28.04 -15.55
N TYR A 50 8.26 -28.55 -14.60
CA TYR A 50 8.44 -29.98 -14.39
C TYR A 50 7.18 -30.66 -13.85
N THR A 51 6.48 -30.07 -12.88
CA THR A 51 5.26 -30.66 -12.31
C THR A 51 4.11 -30.72 -13.29
N LEU A 52 4.01 -29.73 -14.20
CA LEU A 52 2.96 -29.65 -15.22
C LEU A 52 3.34 -30.33 -16.55
N ASP A 53 4.50 -30.99 -16.62
CA ASP A 53 5.06 -31.57 -17.86
C ASP A 53 5.06 -30.59 -19.05
N ALA A 54 5.38 -29.33 -18.77
CA ALA A 54 5.19 -28.21 -19.71
C ALA A 54 6.44 -27.90 -20.54
N PHE A 55 7.47 -28.76 -20.54
CA PHE A 55 8.74 -28.47 -21.24
C PHE A 55 8.56 -28.28 -22.74
N GLN A 56 7.66 -29.02 -23.37
CA GLN A 56 7.38 -28.96 -24.81
C GLN A 56 6.43 -27.80 -25.19
N ASN A 57 5.95 -27.03 -24.21
CA ASN A 57 5.06 -25.91 -24.46
C ASN A 57 5.83 -24.68 -24.93
N TYR A 58 6.11 -24.60 -26.23
CA TYR A 58 6.88 -23.51 -26.84
C TYR A 58 6.24 -22.12 -26.70
N SER A 59 4.90 -22.04 -26.66
CA SER A 59 4.22 -20.75 -26.48
C SER A 59 4.42 -20.19 -25.07
N MET A 60 4.45 -21.04 -24.04
CA MET A 60 4.78 -20.64 -22.67
C MET A 60 6.20 -20.05 -22.59
N TRP A 61 7.20 -20.73 -23.17
CA TRP A 61 8.57 -20.22 -23.20
C TRP A 61 8.70 -18.90 -23.94
N LEU A 62 7.95 -18.71 -25.04
CA LEU A 62 7.91 -17.43 -25.75
C LEU A 62 7.41 -16.30 -24.84
N PHE A 63 6.33 -16.51 -24.09
CA PHE A 63 5.80 -15.47 -23.18
C PHE A 63 6.70 -15.23 -21.97
N VAL A 64 7.33 -16.27 -21.41
CA VAL A 64 8.35 -16.12 -20.35
C VAL A 64 9.53 -15.31 -20.86
N PHE A 65 10.01 -15.60 -22.08
CA PHE A 65 11.10 -14.86 -22.71
C PHE A 65 10.73 -13.40 -22.95
N LEU A 66 9.57 -13.13 -23.57
CA LEU A 66 9.10 -11.76 -23.84
C LEU A 66 8.90 -10.97 -22.55
N GLY A 67 8.25 -11.56 -21.55
CA GLY A 67 8.08 -10.95 -20.23
C GLY A 67 9.41 -10.68 -19.53
N GLY A 68 10.36 -11.63 -19.61
CA GLY A 68 11.72 -11.48 -19.09
C GLY A 68 12.49 -10.34 -19.75
N VAL A 69 12.46 -10.25 -21.09
CA VAL A 69 13.11 -9.16 -21.85
C VAL A 69 12.51 -7.80 -21.46
N VAL A 70 11.19 -7.68 -21.43
CA VAL A 70 10.51 -6.44 -21.03
C VAL A 70 10.88 -6.07 -19.58
N GLY A 71 10.90 -7.05 -18.67
CA GLY A 71 11.28 -6.87 -17.28
C GLY A 71 12.73 -6.38 -17.11
N ILE A 72 13.68 -6.97 -17.85
CA ILE A 72 15.09 -6.55 -17.84
C ILE A 72 15.23 -5.11 -18.35
N ILE A 73 14.57 -4.78 -19.46
CA ILE A 73 14.61 -3.43 -20.04
C ILE A 73 14.06 -2.40 -19.04
N LEU A 74 12.91 -2.68 -18.42
CA LEU A 74 12.32 -1.81 -17.40
C LEU A 74 13.26 -1.65 -16.20
N GLY A 75 13.80 -2.75 -15.67
CA GLY A 75 14.69 -2.73 -14.51
C GLY A 75 15.98 -1.94 -14.73
N GLN A 76 16.49 -1.88 -15.96
CA GLN A 76 17.71 -1.16 -16.29
C GLN A 76 17.49 0.31 -16.64
N LYS A 77 16.31 0.69 -17.15
CA LYS A 77 16.06 2.05 -17.68
C LYS A 77 15.32 2.97 -16.71
N VAL A 78 14.66 2.44 -15.68
CA VAL A 78 13.87 3.24 -14.73
C VAL A 78 14.79 4.07 -13.83
N LYS A 79 14.51 5.37 -13.73
CA LYS A 79 15.24 6.28 -12.84
C LYS A 79 14.82 6.05 -11.39
N MET A 80 15.72 6.26 -10.43
CA MET A 80 15.43 6.07 -8.99
C MET A 80 14.24 6.91 -8.49
N ILE A 81 14.02 8.11 -9.04
CA ILE A 81 12.87 8.97 -8.72
C ILE A 81 11.54 8.35 -9.18
N GLN A 82 11.59 7.46 -10.19
CA GLN A 82 10.42 6.82 -10.78
C GLN A 82 10.10 5.43 -10.19
N MET A 83 10.87 5.00 -9.19
CA MET A 83 10.71 3.67 -8.58
C MET A 83 9.30 3.43 -8.04
N PRO A 84 8.64 4.39 -7.33
CA PRO A 84 7.30 4.15 -6.81
C PRO A 84 6.25 3.79 -7.87
N GLN A 85 6.19 4.51 -9.00
CA GLN A 85 5.24 4.18 -10.07
C GLN A 85 5.59 2.89 -10.81
N THR A 86 6.87 2.59 -11.00
CA THR A 86 7.29 1.32 -11.62
C THR A 86 6.92 0.15 -10.73
N VAL A 87 7.15 0.25 -9.42
CA VAL A 87 6.74 -0.77 -8.45
C VAL A 87 5.22 -0.95 -8.46
N ALA A 88 4.45 0.14 -8.52
CA ALA A 88 3.00 0.07 -8.66
C ALA A 88 2.61 -0.72 -9.93
N LEU A 89 3.15 -0.39 -11.10
CA LEU A 89 2.84 -1.10 -12.34
C LEU A 89 3.19 -2.59 -12.29
N LEU A 90 4.40 -2.94 -11.83
CA LEU A 90 4.83 -4.33 -11.73
C LEU A 90 3.94 -5.14 -10.77
N ASN A 91 3.53 -4.52 -9.66
CA ASN A 91 2.57 -5.12 -8.74
C ASN A 91 1.19 -5.35 -9.40
N GLY A 92 0.71 -4.34 -10.13
CA GLY A 92 -0.54 -4.44 -10.89
C GLY A 92 -0.54 -5.60 -11.87
N LEU A 93 0.56 -5.80 -12.59
CA LEU A 93 0.73 -6.94 -13.50
C LEU A 93 0.69 -8.28 -12.77
N GLY A 94 1.25 -8.39 -11.56
CA GLY A 94 1.14 -9.59 -10.73
C GLY A 94 -0.30 -9.90 -10.29
N GLY A 95 -1.07 -8.88 -9.90
CA GLY A 95 -2.50 -9.01 -9.63
C GLY A 95 -3.29 -9.44 -10.88
N GLY A 96 -3.00 -8.82 -12.02
CA GLY A 96 -3.57 -9.18 -13.32
C GLY A 96 -3.25 -10.60 -13.74
N ALA A 97 -2.02 -11.07 -13.53
CA ALA A 97 -1.62 -12.45 -13.78
C ALA A 97 -2.44 -13.43 -12.92
N SER A 98 -2.66 -13.12 -11.64
CA SER A 98 -3.50 -13.94 -10.74
C SER A 98 -4.96 -13.99 -11.21
N ALA A 99 -5.49 -12.87 -11.71
CA ALA A 99 -6.82 -12.81 -12.33
C ALA A 99 -6.90 -13.68 -13.59
N LEU A 100 -5.88 -13.65 -14.44
CA LEU A 100 -5.81 -14.49 -15.65
C LEU A 100 -5.68 -15.98 -15.32
N VAL A 101 -4.92 -16.35 -14.28
CA VAL A 101 -4.84 -17.74 -13.81
C VAL A 101 -6.21 -18.22 -13.33
N ALA A 102 -6.91 -17.42 -12.52
CA ALA A 102 -8.28 -17.74 -12.09
C ALA A 102 -9.26 -17.88 -13.28
N TRP A 103 -9.18 -16.98 -14.26
CA TRP A 103 -9.98 -17.05 -15.48
C TRP A 103 -9.70 -18.35 -16.26
N ALA A 104 -8.43 -18.65 -16.53
CA ALA A 104 -8.02 -19.82 -17.29
C ALA A 104 -8.39 -21.13 -16.60
N ALA A 105 -8.27 -21.19 -15.28
CA ALA A 105 -8.68 -22.33 -14.47
C ALA A 105 -10.20 -22.55 -14.55
N ALA A 106 -10.98 -21.48 -14.45
CA ALA A 106 -12.44 -21.56 -14.49
C ALA A 106 -13.00 -21.98 -15.85
N THR A 107 -12.35 -21.63 -16.96
CA THR A 107 -12.73 -22.11 -18.30
C THR A 107 -12.40 -23.57 -18.55
N GLN A 108 -11.52 -24.16 -17.74
CA GLN A 108 -11.07 -25.54 -17.84
C GLN A 108 -11.52 -26.37 -16.62
N PHE A 109 -12.47 -25.86 -15.85
CA PHE A 109 -12.94 -26.55 -14.68
C PHE A 109 -13.58 -27.88 -15.08
N ALA A 110 -13.19 -28.96 -14.40
CA ALA A 110 -13.70 -30.31 -14.62
C ALA A 110 -13.78 -31.05 -13.27
N GLY A 111 -14.20 -30.35 -12.22
CA GLY A 111 -14.23 -30.86 -10.86
C GLY A 111 -15.50 -31.61 -10.50
N GLU A 112 -15.34 -32.74 -9.82
CA GLU A 112 -16.44 -33.51 -9.25
C GLU A 112 -16.52 -33.33 -7.72
N GLY A 113 -17.73 -33.48 -7.17
CA GLY A 113 -17.99 -33.33 -5.74
C GLY A 113 -18.42 -31.92 -5.33
N GLN A 114 -19.57 -31.81 -4.65
CA GLN A 114 -20.20 -30.52 -4.36
C GLN A 114 -19.29 -29.56 -3.58
N LEU A 115 -18.57 -30.06 -2.58
CA LEU A 115 -17.69 -29.22 -1.76
C LEU A 115 -16.52 -28.64 -2.57
N TYR A 116 -15.92 -29.46 -3.44
CA TYR A 116 -14.82 -29.02 -4.31
C TYR A 116 -15.30 -27.98 -5.33
N VAL A 117 -16.46 -28.20 -5.94
CA VAL A 117 -17.10 -27.25 -6.86
C VAL A 117 -17.34 -25.90 -6.18
N ILE A 118 -17.93 -25.91 -4.97
CA ILE A 118 -18.19 -24.67 -4.21
C ILE A 118 -16.87 -23.95 -3.89
N PHE A 119 -15.88 -24.68 -3.38
CA PHE A 119 -14.58 -24.12 -3.03
C PHE A 119 -13.89 -23.49 -4.24
N PHE A 120 -13.85 -24.20 -5.36
CA PHE A 120 -13.24 -23.74 -6.60
C PHE A 120 -13.88 -22.45 -7.11
N TRP A 121 -15.21 -22.42 -7.25
CA TRP A 121 -15.89 -21.26 -7.85
C TRP A 121 -15.76 -20.01 -6.98
N ILE A 122 -15.85 -20.15 -5.65
CA ILE A 122 -15.64 -19.03 -4.72
C ILE A 122 -14.21 -18.52 -4.81
N THR A 123 -13.21 -19.40 -4.74
CA THR A 123 -11.80 -18.99 -4.77
C THR A 123 -11.40 -18.42 -6.14
N ALA A 124 -11.77 -19.05 -7.25
CA ALA A 124 -11.48 -18.56 -8.59
C ALA A 124 -12.10 -17.17 -8.84
N THR A 125 -13.38 -16.96 -8.49
CA THR A 125 -14.02 -15.64 -8.68
C THR A 125 -13.49 -14.58 -7.73
N LEU A 126 -13.13 -14.95 -6.49
CA LEU A 126 -12.46 -14.04 -5.57
C LEU A 126 -11.09 -13.62 -6.10
N ALA A 127 -10.27 -14.55 -6.59
CA ALA A 127 -8.97 -14.24 -7.20
C ALA A 127 -9.11 -13.38 -8.47
N LEU A 128 -10.13 -13.64 -9.30
CA LEU A 128 -10.45 -12.81 -10.47
C LEU A 128 -10.80 -11.37 -10.05
N GLY A 129 -11.66 -11.19 -9.05
CA GLY A 129 -12.04 -9.88 -8.53
C GLY A 129 -10.86 -9.13 -7.90
N VAL A 130 -10.15 -9.77 -6.96
CA VAL A 130 -9.00 -9.16 -6.26
C VAL A 130 -7.83 -8.89 -7.20
N GLY A 131 -7.58 -9.74 -8.19
CA GLY A 131 -6.57 -9.47 -9.21
C GLY A 131 -6.95 -8.27 -10.09
N SER A 132 -8.21 -8.18 -10.51
CA SER A 132 -8.71 -7.08 -11.36
C SER A 132 -8.67 -5.72 -10.66
N LEU A 133 -9.10 -5.65 -9.39
CA LEU A 133 -9.04 -4.40 -8.61
C LEU A 133 -7.59 -3.98 -8.34
N THR A 134 -6.69 -4.95 -8.16
CA THR A 134 -5.27 -4.68 -7.92
C THR A 134 -4.59 -4.14 -9.17
N LEU A 135 -4.87 -4.74 -10.32
CA LEU A 135 -4.37 -4.27 -11.62
C LEU A 135 -4.84 -2.84 -11.90
N SER A 136 -6.15 -2.60 -11.82
CA SER A 136 -6.71 -1.30 -12.18
C SER A 136 -6.30 -0.20 -11.20
N GLY A 137 -6.28 -0.49 -9.88
CA GLY A 137 -5.80 0.44 -8.88
C GLY A 137 -4.32 0.78 -9.05
N SER A 138 -3.50 -0.23 -9.34
CA SER A 138 -2.06 -0.03 -9.55
C SER A 138 -1.74 0.83 -10.77
N ILE A 139 -2.51 0.67 -11.86
CA ILE A 139 -2.42 1.52 -13.05
C ILE A 139 -2.73 2.97 -12.68
N VAL A 140 -3.83 3.23 -11.96
CA VAL A 140 -4.19 4.59 -11.54
C VAL A 140 -3.14 5.20 -10.62
N ALA A 141 -2.61 4.43 -9.67
CA ALA A 141 -1.55 4.89 -8.77
C ALA A 141 -0.29 5.30 -9.55
N ALA A 142 0.14 4.47 -10.50
CA ALA A 142 1.28 4.76 -11.37
C ALA A 142 1.05 6.02 -12.22
N LEU A 143 -0.14 6.17 -12.81
CA LEU A 143 -0.49 7.33 -13.63
C LEU A 143 -0.52 8.65 -12.82
N LYS A 144 -0.96 8.61 -11.56
CA LYS A 144 -0.94 9.78 -10.66
C LYS A 144 0.49 10.18 -10.30
N LEU A 145 1.36 9.21 -10.01
CA LEU A 145 2.77 9.46 -9.68
C LEU A 145 3.59 9.89 -10.90
N GLN A 146 3.24 9.41 -12.09
CA GLN A 146 3.83 9.85 -13.35
C GLN A 146 3.38 11.27 -13.75
N GLY A 147 2.36 11.82 -13.08
CA GLY A 147 1.80 13.15 -13.38
C GLY A 147 0.85 13.19 -14.58
N TRP A 148 0.45 12.03 -15.13
CA TRP A 148 -0.53 11.95 -16.21
C TRP A 148 -1.96 12.15 -15.70
N ILE A 149 -2.21 11.82 -14.43
CA ILE A 149 -3.44 12.13 -13.71
C ILE A 149 -3.12 13.11 -12.58
N ARG A 150 -4.04 14.03 -12.28
CA ARG A 150 -3.90 14.98 -11.17
C ARG A 150 -3.63 14.26 -9.85
N GLN A 151 -2.62 14.68 -9.11
CA GLN A 151 -2.23 14.06 -7.83
C GLN A 151 -3.22 14.33 -6.70
N ARG A 152 -3.96 15.44 -6.74
CA ARG A 152 -4.98 15.76 -5.73
C ARG A 152 -6.07 14.69 -5.67
N PRO A 153 -6.63 14.38 -4.49
CA PRO A 153 -7.81 13.55 -4.35
C PRO A 153 -8.94 14.02 -5.29
N LEU A 154 -9.61 13.08 -5.97
CA LEU A 154 -10.80 13.37 -6.77
C LEU A 154 -12.04 12.88 -6.01
N PHE A 155 -12.89 13.84 -5.60
CA PHE A 155 -14.19 13.58 -4.98
C PHE A 155 -15.33 13.94 -5.92
N PHE A 156 -16.35 13.09 -5.99
CA PHE A 156 -17.60 13.37 -6.70
C PHE A 156 -18.83 12.88 -5.90
N LYS A 157 -19.98 13.48 -6.17
CA LYS A 157 -21.24 13.15 -5.46
C LYS A 157 -21.61 11.69 -5.68
N GLY A 158 -21.89 10.95 -4.60
CA GLY A 158 -22.29 9.54 -4.65
C GLY A 158 -21.13 8.53 -4.74
N GLN A 159 -19.87 8.95 -4.68
CA GLN A 159 -18.70 8.06 -4.77
C GLN A 159 -18.69 6.95 -3.70
N ASP A 160 -19.03 7.27 -2.44
CA ASP A 160 -19.12 6.28 -1.36
C ASP A 160 -20.22 5.24 -1.62
N ALA A 161 -21.37 5.69 -2.11
CA ALA A 161 -22.48 4.81 -2.47
C ALA A 161 -22.09 3.89 -3.63
N LEU A 162 -21.38 4.41 -4.64
CA LEU A 162 -20.86 3.63 -5.76
C LEU A 162 -19.88 2.55 -5.29
N LEU A 163 -18.91 2.90 -4.43
CA LEU A 163 -17.96 1.92 -3.91
C LEU A 163 -18.66 0.82 -3.11
N LYS A 164 -19.60 1.18 -2.23
CA LYS A 164 -20.39 0.19 -1.46
C LYS A 164 -21.23 -0.70 -2.37
N LEU A 165 -21.87 -0.12 -3.40
CA LEU A 165 -22.68 -0.85 -4.37
C LEU A 165 -21.84 -1.83 -5.19
N LEU A 166 -20.69 -1.40 -5.72
CA LEU A 166 -19.77 -2.24 -6.48
C LEU A 166 -19.22 -3.39 -5.62
N LEU A 167 -18.84 -3.10 -4.37
CA LEU A 167 -18.35 -4.12 -3.44
C LEU A 167 -19.45 -5.14 -3.10
N LEU A 168 -20.67 -4.68 -2.82
CA LEU A 168 -21.81 -5.55 -2.57
C LEU A 168 -22.14 -6.41 -3.79
N ALA A 169 -22.26 -5.81 -4.97
CA ALA A 169 -22.54 -6.52 -6.21
C ALA A 169 -21.47 -7.57 -6.53
N GLY A 170 -20.18 -7.22 -6.41
CA GLY A 170 -19.07 -8.15 -6.60
C GLY A 170 -19.09 -9.30 -5.59
N THR A 171 -19.36 -9.02 -4.32
CA THR A 171 -19.46 -10.05 -3.27
C THR A 171 -20.62 -11.01 -3.52
N LEU A 172 -21.79 -10.50 -3.93
CA LEU A 172 -22.93 -11.35 -4.27
C LEU A 172 -22.61 -12.25 -5.47
N LEU A 173 -21.96 -11.71 -6.52
CA LEU A 173 -21.54 -12.53 -7.67
C LEU A 173 -20.57 -13.65 -7.28
N ILE A 174 -19.64 -13.40 -6.36
CA ILE A 174 -18.72 -14.42 -5.83
C ILE A 174 -19.49 -15.51 -5.08
N ILE A 175 -20.38 -15.12 -4.14
CA ILE A 175 -21.16 -16.06 -3.32
C ILE A 175 -22.08 -16.92 -4.20
N PHE A 176 -22.70 -16.34 -5.23
CA PHE A 176 -23.62 -17.06 -6.10
C PHE A 176 -22.93 -17.80 -7.27
N SER A 177 -21.61 -17.65 -7.43
CA SER A 177 -20.85 -18.29 -8.52
C SER A 177 -20.99 -19.81 -8.58
N PRO A 178 -21.03 -20.57 -7.46
CA PRO A 178 -21.14 -22.03 -7.53
C PRO A 178 -22.47 -22.54 -8.10
N PHE A 179 -23.54 -21.75 -7.97
CA PHE A 179 -24.88 -22.13 -8.41
C PHE A 179 -25.10 -21.91 -9.92
N ARG A 180 -24.20 -21.18 -10.58
CA ARG A 180 -24.26 -20.86 -12.01
C ARG A 180 -23.44 -21.83 -12.85
N GLY A 181 -22.34 -22.34 -12.29
CA GLY A 181 -21.41 -23.24 -12.98
C GLY A 181 -20.76 -22.64 -14.23
N GLU A 182 -20.18 -23.50 -15.07
CA GLU A 182 -19.39 -23.13 -16.24
C GLU A 182 -20.18 -22.36 -17.30
N ARG A 183 -21.45 -22.70 -17.52
CA ARG A 183 -22.28 -22.18 -18.64
C ARG A 183 -22.45 -20.66 -18.63
N SER A 184 -22.35 -20.02 -17.47
CA SER A 184 -22.46 -18.57 -17.31
C SER A 184 -21.16 -17.91 -16.85
N PHE A 185 -20.06 -18.67 -16.73
CA PHE A 185 -18.83 -18.13 -16.17
C PHE A 185 -18.27 -16.99 -17.01
N THR A 186 -18.26 -17.11 -18.35
CA THR A 186 -17.71 -16.05 -19.21
C THR A 186 -18.42 -14.71 -18.99
N SER A 187 -19.75 -14.68 -18.97
CA SER A 187 -20.51 -13.43 -18.79
C SER A 187 -20.40 -12.90 -17.36
N LEU A 188 -20.51 -13.77 -16.34
CA LEU A 188 -20.39 -13.37 -14.94
C LEU A 188 -18.97 -12.93 -14.57
N GLY A 189 -17.96 -13.63 -15.07
CA GLY A 189 -16.56 -13.31 -14.89
C GLY A 189 -16.19 -11.98 -15.54
N LEU A 190 -16.70 -11.68 -16.74
CA LEU A 190 -16.50 -10.37 -17.38
C LEU A 190 -17.17 -9.25 -16.58
N LEU A 191 -18.42 -9.49 -16.12
CA LEU A 191 -19.12 -8.54 -15.27
C LEU A 191 -18.38 -8.30 -13.95
N LEU A 192 -17.88 -9.36 -13.32
CA LEU A 192 -17.10 -9.30 -12.09
C LEU A 192 -15.80 -8.51 -12.30
N THR A 193 -15.08 -8.83 -13.38
CA THR A 193 -13.86 -8.12 -13.79
C THR A 193 -14.13 -6.64 -13.99
N LEU A 194 -15.23 -6.28 -14.67
CA LEU A 194 -15.63 -4.89 -14.87
C LEU A 194 -15.92 -4.18 -13.55
N ILE A 195 -16.72 -4.81 -12.67
CA ILE A 195 -17.08 -4.27 -11.36
C ILE A 195 -15.82 -3.97 -10.53
N PHE A 196 -14.91 -4.94 -10.42
CA PHE A 196 -13.69 -4.78 -9.63
C PHE A 196 -12.65 -3.87 -10.30
N THR A 197 -12.61 -3.82 -11.62
CA THR A 197 -11.81 -2.84 -12.38
C THR A 197 -12.26 -1.42 -12.04
N VAL A 198 -13.56 -1.15 -12.14
CA VAL A 198 -14.13 0.16 -11.79
C VAL A 198 -13.92 0.47 -10.32
N TYR A 199 -14.12 -0.53 -9.43
CA TYR A 199 -13.87 -0.36 -7.99
C TYR A 199 -12.43 0.08 -7.71
N GLY A 200 -11.43 -0.61 -8.28
CA GLY A 200 -10.02 -0.27 -8.11
C GLY A 200 -9.65 1.12 -8.64
N ILE A 201 -10.26 1.53 -9.76
CA ILE A 201 -10.09 2.89 -10.31
C ILE A 201 -10.65 3.93 -9.35
N VAL A 202 -11.92 3.79 -8.95
CA VAL A 202 -12.61 4.77 -8.10
C VAL A 202 -11.97 4.86 -6.71
N LEU A 203 -11.57 3.73 -6.13
CA LEU A 203 -10.87 3.66 -4.85
C LEU A 203 -9.55 4.44 -4.91
N THR A 204 -8.76 4.23 -5.95
CA THR A 204 -7.42 4.85 -6.06
C THR A 204 -7.49 6.33 -6.42
N LEU A 205 -8.48 6.75 -7.23
CA LEU A 205 -8.69 8.16 -7.57
C LEU A 205 -8.99 9.03 -6.33
N ARG A 206 -9.64 8.45 -5.33
CA ARG A 206 -9.98 9.09 -4.05
C ARG A 206 -8.76 9.46 -3.21
N VAL A 207 -7.64 8.75 -3.37
CA VAL A 207 -6.46 8.93 -2.51
C VAL A 207 -5.55 10.02 -3.07
N GLY A 208 -4.94 10.83 -2.20
CA GLY A 208 -4.02 11.90 -2.59
C GLY A 208 -2.62 11.39 -2.96
N GLY A 209 -1.89 12.17 -3.75
CA GLY A 209 -0.51 11.87 -4.16
C GLY A 209 0.45 11.58 -3.00
N ALA A 210 0.30 12.32 -1.89
CA ALA A 210 1.13 12.14 -0.69
C ALA A 210 0.93 10.77 -0.02
N ASP A 211 -0.26 10.18 -0.14
CA ASP A 211 -0.59 8.88 0.46
C ASP A 211 -0.48 7.72 -0.55
N MET A 212 -0.10 8.00 -1.80
CA MET A 212 0.07 6.96 -2.83
C MET A 212 1.01 5.83 -2.41
N PRO A 213 2.14 6.05 -1.69
CA PRO A 213 2.98 4.96 -1.22
C PRO A 213 2.22 3.93 -0.37
N VAL A 214 1.31 4.37 0.50
CA VAL A 214 0.48 3.48 1.33
C VAL A 214 -0.48 2.69 0.45
N VAL A 215 -1.09 3.31 -0.55
CA VAL A 215 -1.98 2.63 -1.50
C VAL A 215 -1.23 1.58 -2.31
N ILE A 216 -0.02 1.89 -2.76
CA ILE A 216 0.82 0.93 -3.51
C ILE A 216 1.15 -0.27 -2.63
N SER A 217 1.53 -0.06 -1.38
CA SER A 217 1.79 -1.14 -0.43
C SER A 217 0.53 -1.98 -0.15
N PHE A 218 -0.63 -1.34 -0.01
CA PHE A 218 -1.91 -2.03 0.18
C PHE A 218 -2.28 -2.88 -1.04
N LEU A 219 -2.14 -2.34 -2.25
CA LEU A 219 -2.34 -3.07 -3.49
C LEU A 219 -1.31 -4.20 -3.67
N ASN A 220 -0.10 -4.07 -3.11
CA ASN A 220 0.89 -5.15 -3.08
C ASN A 220 0.51 -6.29 -2.13
N SER A 221 -0.18 -5.98 -1.04
CA SER A 221 -0.80 -7.04 -0.26
C SER A 221 -1.90 -7.76 -1.06
N LEU A 222 -2.75 -7.00 -1.74
CA LEU A 222 -3.87 -7.56 -2.49
C LEU A 222 -3.43 -8.42 -3.68
N SER A 223 -2.32 -8.11 -4.34
CA SER A 223 -1.73 -9.01 -5.36
C SER A 223 -1.30 -10.35 -4.75
N GLY A 224 -0.70 -10.33 -3.55
CA GLY A 224 -0.35 -11.54 -2.80
C GLY A 224 -1.59 -12.35 -2.40
N VAL A 225 -2.65 -11.69 -1.92
CA VAL A 225 -3.94 -12.34 -1.62
C VAL A 225 -4.55 -12.94 -2.89
N ALA A 226 -4.56 -12.22 -4.02
CA ALA A 226 -5.06 -12.73 -5.29
C ALA A 226 -4.28 -13.97 -5.75
N ALA A 227 -2.95 -13.94 -5.66
CA ALA A 227 -2.09 -15.08 -5.96
C ALA A 227 -2.38 -16.26 -5.02
N SER A 228 -2.54 -16.01 -3.73
CA SER A 228 -2.81 -17.06 -2.74
C SER A 228 -4.14 -17.77 -3.02
N VAL A 229 -5.19 -16.99 -3.28
CA VAL A 229 -6.52 -17.50 -3.58
C VAL A 229 -6.55 -18.19 -4.96
N SER A 230 -5.81 -17.68 -5.94
CA SER A 230 -5.65 -18.34 -7.24
C SER A 230 -4.92 -19.69 -7.11
N GLY A 231 -3.87 -19.75 -6.30
CA GLY A 231 -3.18 -21.00 -5.98
C GLY A 231 -4.08 -22.01 -5.29
N MET A 232 -4.93 -21.56 -4.35
CA MET A 232 -5.95 -22.41 -3.74
C MET A 232 -6.96 -22.95 -4.77
N ALA A 233 -7.41 -22.11 -5.71
CA ALA A 233 -8.34 -22.52 -6.76
C ALA A 233 -7.75 -23.58 -7.70
N VAL A 234 -6.46 -23.46 -8.06
CA VAL A 234 -5.77 -24.40 -8.97
C VAL A 234 -5.17 -25.60 -8.21
N GLY A 235 -5.15 -25.58 -6.89
CA GLY A 235 -4.52 -26.62 -6.08
C GLY A 235 -2.99 -26.56 -6.08
N ASP A 236 -2.40 -25.40 -6.34
CA ASP A 236 -0.96 -25.17 -6.33
C ASP A 236 -0.51 -24.61 -4.98
N ALA A 237 0.13 -25.45 -4.17
CA ALA A 237 0.63 -25.09 -2.85
C ALA A 237 1.75 -24.03 -2.88
N LEU A 238 2.57 -24.02 -3.94
CA LEU A 238 3.66 -23.06 -4.10
C LEU A 238 3.10 -21.66 -4.36
N LEU A 239 2.15 -21.53 -5.29
CA LEU A 239 1.46 -20.27 -5.58
C LEU A 239 0.62 -19.82 -4.39
N ALA A 240 -0.11 -20.73 -3.75
CA ALA A 240 -0.92 -20.42 -2.57
C ALA A 240 -0.07 -19.87 -1.41
N GLY A 241 1.05 -20.55 -1.12
CA GLY A 241 1.95 -20.21 -0.01
C GLY A 241 2.80 -18.97 -0.27
N THR A 242 3.36 -18.80 -1.48
CA THR A 242 4.11 -17.58 -1.83
C THR A 242 3.20 -16.36 -1.92
N GLY A 243 1.97 -16.51 -2.43
CA GLY A 243 0.97 -15.46 -2.41
C GLY A 243 0.62 -15.02 -0.98
N ALA A 244 0.36 -15.97 -0.07
CA ALA A 244 0.05 -15.66 1.32
C ALA A 244 1.20 -14.92 2.01
N LEU A 245 2.44 -15.35 1.76
CA LEU A 245 3.65 -14.69 2.26
C LEU A 245 3.72 -13.22 1.83
N VAL A 246 3.56 -12.94 0.53
CA VAL A 246 3.58 -11.58 -0.01
C VAL A 246 2.40 -10.76 0.51
N GLY A 247 1.22 -11.36 0.60
CA GLY A 247 0.00 -10.71 1.09
C GLY A 247 0.15 -10.21 2.52
N VAL A 248 0.62 -11.08 3.43
CA VAL A 248 0.84 -10.73 4.84
C VAL A 248 1.97 -9.71 4.98
N ALA A 249 3.11 -9.91 4.31
CA ALA A 249 4.22 -8.96 4.35
C ALA A 249 3.81 -7.57 3.86
N GLY A 250 2.99 -7.50 2.81
CA GLY A 250 2.43 -6.26 2.28
C GLY A 250 1.48 -5.57 3.27
N LEU A 251 0.60 -6.29 3.97
CA LEU A 251 -0.27 -5.68 4.99
C LEU A 251 0.54 -5.11 6.15
N ILE A 252 1.54 -5.85 6.62
CA ILE A 252 2.42 -5.39 7.70
C ILE A 252 3.14 -4.11 7.28
N LEU A 253 3.73 -4.08 6.07
CA LEU A 253 4.38 -2.89 5.55
C LEU A 253 3.39 -1.71 5.45
N THR A 254 2.17 -1.96 4.96
CA THR A 254 1.12 -0.95 4.84
C THR A 254 0.79 -0.35 6.21
N GLN A 255 0.65 -1.18 7.24
CA GLN A 255 0.39 -0.73 8.61
C GLN A 255 1.54 0.11 9.17
N ILE A 256 2.78 -0.35 8.99
CA ILE A 256 3.97 0.39 9.44
C ILE A 256 4.05 1.75 8.73
N MET A 257 3.75 1.82 7.44
CA MET A 257 3.72 3.09 6.69
C MET A 257 2.62 4.03 7.19
N CYS A 258 1.41 3.51 7.45
CA CYS A 258 0.33 4.29 8.06
C CYS A 258 0.75 4.87 9.41
N LEU A 259 1.34 4.05 10.29
CA LEU A 259 1.82 4.47 11.60
C LEU A 259 2.91 5.55 11.49
N ALA A 260 3.87 5.37 10.57
CA ALA A 260 4.94 6.35 10.32
C ALA A 260 4.39 7.70 9.82
N MET A 261 3.23 7.70 9.17
CA MET A 261 2.54 8.91 8.70
C MET A 261 1.50 9.44 9.70
N ASN A 262 1.41 8.88 10.91
CA ASN A 262 0.40 9.20 11.93
C ASN A 262 -1.05 9.12 11.38
N ARG A 263 -1.32 8.11 10.55
CA ARG A 263 -2.62 7.84 9.94
C ARG A 263 -2.99 6.37 10.11
N ASN A 264 -4.23 6.03 9.78
CA ASN A 264 -4.69 4.65 9.68
C ASN A 264 -5.13 4.34 8.25
N LEU A 265 -5.22 3.05 7.91
CA LEU A 265 -5.54 2.61 6.55
C LEU A 265 -6.91 3.12 6.08
N ALA A 266 -7.90 3.14 6.97
CA ALA A 266 -9.25 3.62 6.64
C ALA A 266 -9.26 5.12 6.28
N SER A 267 -8.49 5.96 6.98
CA SER A 267 -8.39 7.39 6.68
C SER A 267 -7.64 7.65 5.38
N VAL A 268 -6.65 6.82 5.04
CA VAL A 268 -5.94 6.89 3.75
C VAL A 268 -6.85 6.49 2.59
N LEU A 269 -7.49 5.31 2.65
CA LEU A 269 -8.38 4.84 1.59
C LEU A 269 -9.67 5.67 1.48
N GLY A 270 -10.12 6.25 2.59
CA GLY A 270 -11.24 7.20 2.65
C GLY A 270 -10.92 8.58 2.07
N GLY A 271 -9.67 8.86 1.70
CA GLY A 271 -9.22 10.15 1.17
C GLY A 271 -9.46 11.34 2.10
N LEU A 272 -9.89 11.10 3.34
CA LEU A 272 -10.15 12.15 4.32
C LEU A 272 -8.83 12.86 4.63
N ALA A 273 -8.89 14.20 4.73
CA ALA A 273 -7.78 14.99 5.25
C ALA A 273 -7.39 14.48 6.66
N PRO A 274 -6.15 14.71 7.12
CA PRO A 274 -5.73 14.27 8.45
C PRO A 274 -6.69 14.80 9.51
N ALA A 275 -7.48 13.92 10.12
CA ALA A 275 -8.16 14.21 11.36
C ALA A 275 -7.15 13.95 12.48
N LEU A 276 -6.36 14.95 12.80
CA LEU A 276 -5.71 15.19 14.09
C LEU A 276 -5.22 16.64 14.04
N ALA A 277 -6.02 17.55 14.60
CA ALA A 277 -5.45 18.78 15.13
C ALA A 277 -4.26 18.40 16.02
N PRO A 278 -3.14 19.15 16.01
CA PRO A 278 -2.15 18.96 17.05
C PRO A 278 -2.90 19.09 18.37
N GLY A 279 -2.94 18.01 19.15
CA GLY A 279 -3.43 18.08 20.52
C GLY A 279 -2.73 19.26 21.15
N LYS A 280 -3.51 20.16 21.76
CA LYS A 280 -2.95 21.18 22.65
C LYS A 280 -2.02 20.44 23.59
N GLN A 281 -0.72 20.54 23.36
CA GLN A 281 0.23 20.41 24.45
C GLN A 281 -0.13 21.59 25.34
N GLU A 282 -0.82 21.29 26.44
CA GLU A 282 -0.83 22.16 27.58
C GLU A 282 0.64 22.51 27.84
N ALA A 283 0.96 23.79 27.61
CA ALA A 283 2.18 24.37 28.10
C ALA A 283 2.08 24.26 29.63
N GLY A 284 2.66 23.18 30.17
CA GLY A 284 2.86 23.02 31.60
C GLY A 284 3.58 24.27 32.10
N GLU A 285 2.95 24.94 33.06
CA GLU A 285 3.50 26.09 33.77
C GLU A 285 4.96 25.81 34.15
N ALA A 286 5.85 26.66 33.67
CA ALA A 286 7.20 26.76 34.19
C ALA A 286 7.09 27.27 35.64
N GLY A 287 6.96 26.34 36.57
CA GLY A 287 7.20 26.58 37.99
C GLY A 287 8.63 27.06 38.20
N LYS A 288 8.75 28.29 38.73
CA LYS A 288 9.94 28.73 39.47
C LYS A 288 10.25 27.69 40.54
N ASP A 289 11.40 27.03 40.50
CA ASP A 289 12.32 27.12 41.63
C ASP A 289 13.76 26.68 41.32
N LYS A 290 14.64 27.45 41.95
CA LYS A 290 16.05 27.34 42.31
C LYS A 290 16.81 26.04 42.04
N ASP A 291 17.97 26.24 41.42
CA ASP A 291 19.30 25.76 41.84
C ASP A 291 19.34 24.63 42.89
N LYS A 292 19.77 23.45 42.45
CA LYS A 292 20.70 22.58 43.21
C LYS A 292 21.26 21.45 42.34
N GLY A 293 22.59 21.38 42.36
CA GLY A 293 23.54 20.31 42.02
C GLY A 293 23.06 18.97 41.43
N VAL A 294 23.72 18.57 40.36
CA VAL A 294 23.74 17.21 39.80
C VAL A 294 24.72 16.34 40.58
N GLU A 295 24.27 15.18 41.04
CA GLU A 295 25.12 14.00 41.25
C GLU A 295 24.34 12.72 40.84
N PRO A 296 24.96 11.73 40.17
CA PRO A 296 24.23 10.60 39.58
C PRO A 296 24.37 9.29 40.38
N ALA A 297 23.29 8.52 40.48
CA ALA A 297 23.31 7.07 40.76
C ALA A 297 21.94 6.48 40.36
N ASP A 298 21.85 5.66 39.32
CA ASP A 298 21.93 4.18 39.37
C ASP A 298 20.94 3.52 40.36
N LYS A 299 19.86 2.92 39.84
CA LYS A 299 19.48 1.49 40.05
C LYS A 299 18.02 1.16 39.68
N THR A 300 17.91 0.21 38.75
CA THR A 300 17.03 -0.99 38.70
C THR A 300 15.56 -0.99 39.19
N ALA A 301 14.71 -1.57 38.31
CA ALA A 301 13.52 -2.42 38.55
C ALA A 301 12.32 -1.73 39.24
N SER A 302 11.04 -2.05 39.02
CA SER A 302 10.27 -3.19 38.48
C SER A 302 8.84 -2.63 38.23
N LEU A 303 8.19 -2.93 37.11
CA LEU A 303 7.07 -3.87 36.95
C LEU A 303 5.87 -3.73 37.92
N GLU A 304 4.69 -3.94 37.33
CA GLU A 304 3.34 -4.17 37.90
C GLU A 304 2.49 -2.89 38.07
N ASP A 305 1.59 -2.58 37.14
CA ASP A 305 0.30 -3.23 36.80
C ASP A 305 -0.73 -2.95 37.91
N GLU A 306 -1.67 -2.04 37.65
CA GLU A 306 -3.03 -2.20 38.14
C GLU A 306 -4.04 -1.34 37.35
N ARG A 307 -5.15 -1.99 37.06
CA ARG A 307 -6.32 -1.54 36.31
C ARG A 307 -7.33 -0.88 37.27
N GLU A 308 -8.40 -0.39 36.63
CA GLU A 308 -9.74 -0.11 37.17
C GLU A 308 -9.96 1.35 37.59
N LYS A 309 -10.64 2.12 36.75
CA LYS A 309 -12.12 2.33 36.69
C LYS A 309 -12.61 3.16 37.88
N GLU A 310 -13.15 4.34 37.59
CA GLU A 310 -14.39 4.78 38.25
C GLU A 310 -15.14 5.79 37.37
N GLU A 311 -16.43 5.52 37.22
CA GLU A 311 -17.44 6.33 36.53
C GLU A 311 -17.97 7.43 37.48
N ALA A 312 -18.21 8.62 36.92
CA ALA A 312 -19.30 9.59 37.16
C ALA A 312 -19.75 9.94 38.62
N PRO A 313 -20.14 11.20 38.93
CA PRO A 313 -21.37 11.74 38.35
C PRO A 313 -21.40 13.25 38.07
N ALA A 314 -22.42 13.63 37.32
CA ALA A 314 -22.83 14.99 36.98
C ALA A 314 -23.19 15.83 38.21
N GLN A 315 -22.86 17.12 38.17
CA GLN A 315 -23.61 18.19 38.84
C GLN A 315 -23.62 19.46 37.99
N GLU A 316 -24.83 19.98 37.83
CA GLU A 316 -25.23 21.11 37.00
C GLU A 316 -25.16 22.43 37.80
N LYS A 317 -24.90 23.52 37.06
CA LYS A 317 -25.23 24.93 37.32
C LYS A 317 -24.40 25.68 38.36
N GLU A 318 -23.67 26.68 37.87
CA GLU A 318 -24.04 28.06 38.19
C GLU A 318 -23.73 29.01 37.03
N ALA A 319 -24.66 29.93 36.80
CA ALA A 319 -24.67 30.87 35.71
C ALA A 319 -23.89 32.13 36.09
N SER A 320 -23.05 32.61 35.17
CA SER A 320 -22.69 34.02 35.09
C SER A 320 -22.77 34.45 33.62
N ALA A 321 -23.58 35.48 33.40
CA ALA A 321 -23.98 36.06 32.13
C ALA A 321 -22.80 36.77 31.40
N PRO A 322 -22.98 37.17 30.14
CA PRO A 322 -21.92 37.26 29.13
C PRO A 322 -21.21 38.62 29.14
N VAL A 323 -19.92 38.59 28.79
CA VAL A 323 -19.23 39.79 28.28
C VAL A 323 -19.29 39.72 26.76
N GLU A 324 -20.10 40.59 26.17
CA GLU A 324 -20.08 40.90 24.75
C GLU A 324 -18.68 41.44 24.37
N GLU A 325 -17.90 40.66 23.63
CA GLU A 325 -16.83 41.22 22.80
C GLU A 325 -17.43 41.57 21.43
N LYS A 326 -17.39 42.87 21.13
CA LYS A 326 -17.78 43.45 19.86
C LYS A 326 -17.03 42.78 18.71
N GLU A 327 -17.79 42.31 17.71
CA GLU A 327 -17.29 42.13 16.35
C GLU A 327 -16.72 43.47 15.84
N GLU A 328 -15.41 43.64 15.90
CA GLU A 328 -14.72 44.56 15.00
C GLU A 328 -14.58 43.89 13.64
N ALA A 329 -15.38 44.41 12.70
CA ALA A 329 -15.31 44.08 11.29
C ALA A 329 -13.87 44.28 10.77
N VAL A 330 -13.28 43.20 10.28
CA VAL A 330 -12.07 43.21 9.45
C VAL A 330 -12.36 44.08 8.22
N PRO A 331 -11.66 45.21 7.99
CA PRO A 331 -11.81 45.92 6.74
C PRO A 331 -11.25 45.04 5.63
N ALA A 332 -12.04 44.94 4.55
CA ALA A 332 -11.69 44.24 3.33
C ALA A 332 -10.28 44.61 2.87
N GLN A 333 -9.42 43.60 2.71
CA GLN A 333 -8.15 43.75 2.03
C GLN A 333 -8.43 44.23 0.60
N GLU A 334 -8.10 45.49 0.34
CA GLU A 334 -7.87 45.97 -1.02
C GLU A 334 -6.83 45.08 -1.70
N GLN A 335 -7.09 44.79 -2.97
CA GLN A 335 -6.25 44.00 -3.85
C GLN A 335 -4.81 44.55 -3.82
N GLY A 336 -3.91 43.76 -3.24
CA GLY A 336 -2.49 44.06 -3.20
C GLY A 336 -1.95 44.26 -4.61
N ALA A 337 -1.45 45.47 -4.88
CA ALA A 337 -0.52 45.72 -5.96
C ALA A 337 0.69 44.80 -5.80
N ALA A 338 1.11 44.17 -6.89
CA ALA A 338 2.33 43.35 -6.90
C ALA A 338 3.52 44.20 -6.45
N ALA A 339 4.22 43.76 -5.40
CA ALA A 339 5.49 44.34 -4.99
C ALA A 339 6.46 44.34 -6.19
N PRO A 340 7.26 45.41 -6.39
CA PRO A 340 8.18 45.47 -7.51
C PRO A 340 9.21 44.34 -7.37
N ALA A 341 9.43 43.61 -8.47
CA ALA A 341 10.24 42.38 -8.51
C ALA A 341 11.65 42.50 -7.91
N GLY A 342 12.21 43.72 -7.83
CA GLY A 342 13.52 43.98 -7.24
C GLY A 342 13.57 43.86 -5.71
N GLU A 343 12.49 44.16 -4.98
CA GLU A 343 12.49 44.10 -3.51
C GLU A 343 12.46 42.64 -3.00
N ALA A 344 11.74 41.76 -3.68
CA ALA A 344 11.68 40.34 -3.36
C ALA A 344 13.02 39.62 -3.59
N GLU A 345 13.75 39.98 -4.67
CA GLU A 345 15.08 39.44 -4.96
C GLU A 345 16.13 39.90 -3.94
N GLU A 346 16.04 41.15 -3.48
CA GLU A 346 16.96 41.70 -2.47
C GLU A 346 16.74 41.06 -1.08
N GLU A 347 15.48 40.81 -0.73
CA GLU A 347 15.09 40.16 0.52
C GLU A 347 15.52 38.68 0.55
N GLU A 348 15.37 37.97 -0.57
CA GLU A 348 15.86 36.59 -0.73
C GLU A 348 17.39 36.52 -0.66
N ALA A 349 18.10 37.44 -1.32
CA ALA A 349 19.56 37.53 -1.27
C ALA A 349 20.09 37.90 0.13
N ALA A 350 19.37 38.70 0.90
CA ALA A 350 19.69 39.00 2.29
C ALA A 350 19.48 37.78 3.20
N SER A 351 18.38 37.06 3.00
CA SER A 351 18.07 35.81 3.70
C SER A 351 19.15 34.73 3.46
N ASN A 352 19.56 34.54 2.20
CA ASN A 352 20.60 33.59 1.83
C ASN A 352 21.96 33.92 2.46
N ARG A 353 22.33 35.21 2.52
CA ARG A 353 23.56 35.66 3.19
C ARG A 353 23.51 35.42 4.70
N LYS A 354 22.36 35.62 5.34
CA LYS A 354 22.15 35.31 6.76
C LYS A 354 22.28 33.80 7.02
N LEU A 355 21.67 32.96 6.18
CA LEU A 355 21.77 31.51 6.27
C LEU A 355 23.22 31.03 6.11
N ALA A 356 23.96 31.58 5.15
CA ALA A 356 25.37 31.24 4.94
C ALA A 356 26.25 31.55 6.16
N ARG A 357 26.01 32.68 6.85
CA ARG A 357 26.70 33.03 8.10
C ARG A 357 26.36 32.05 9.21
N LEU A 358 25.08 31.74 9.40
CA LEU A 358 24.62 30.77 10.40
C LEU A 358 25.24 29.38 10.17
N LEU A 359 25.35 28.94 8.92
CA LEU A 359 26.02 27.68 8.58
C LEU A 359 27.52 27.72 8.83
N HIS A 360 28.18 28.86 8.61
CA HIS A 360 29.62 29.01 8.86
C HIS A 360 29.95 29.03 10.37
N GLU A 361 29.06 29.57 11.20
CA GLU A 361 29.23 29.63 12.66
C GLU A 361 28.75 28.35 13.37
N ALA A 362 27.91 27.55 12.71
CA ALA A 362 27.35 26.34 13.30
C ALA A 362 28.44 25.26 13.52
N ARG A 363 28.55 24.79 14.77
CA ARG A 363 29.42 23.64 15.12
C ARG A 363 28.87 22.30 14.65
N LYS A 364 27.55 22.20 14.49
CA LYS A 364 26.85 20.99 14.05
C LYS A 364 25.62 21.39 13.25
N VAL A 365 25.48 20.78 12.08
CA VAL A 365 24.35 20.97 11.18
C VAL A 365 23.68 19.62 10.97
N ILE A 366 22.35 19.60 11.06
CA ILE A 366 21.52 18.44 10.70
C ILE A 366 20.69 18.87 9.49
N ILE A 367 20.87 18.18 8.36
CA ILE A 367 20.09 18.40 7.15
C ILE A 367 18.92 17.42 7.18
N VAL A 368 17.70 17.93 7.05
CA VAL A 368 16.48 17.13 6.96
C VAL A 368 15.98 17.20 5.51
N PRO A 369 16.39 16.26 4.63
CA PRO A 369 15.96 16.28 3.25
C PRO A 369 14.48 15.94 3.14
N GLY A 370 13.78 16.63 2.24
CA GLY A 370 12.40 16.34 1.87
C GLY A 370 12.28 15.88 0.42
N TYR A 371 11.09 15.41 0.04
CA TYR A 371 10.82 14.99 -1.35
C TYR A 371 11.05 16.10 -2.38
N GLY A 372 10.85 17.37 -1.98
CA GLY A 372 11.12 18.54 -2.83
C GLY A 372 12.58 18.64 -3.28
N MET A 373 13.54 18.25 -2.43
CA MET A 373 14.97 18.23 -2.76
C MET A 373 15.27 17.19 -3.84
N ALA A 374 14.67 16.00 -3.74
CA ALA A 374 14.82 14.94 -4.73
C ALA A 374 14.20 15.30 -6.10
N LEU A 375 13.05 15.98 -6.10
CA LEU A 375 12.42 16.47 -7.33
C LEU A 375 13.22 17.58 -8.01
N ALA A 376 13.79 18.48 -7.22
CA ALA A 376 14.63 19.58 -7.73
C ALA A 376 16.01 19.11 -8.20
N GLN A 377 16.40 17.87 -7.90
CA GLN A 377 17.77 17.35 -8.11
C GLN A 377 18.83 18.23 -7.42
N ALA A 378 18.48 18.76 -6.25
CA ALA A 378 19.27 19.71 -5.48
C ALA A 378 20.23 19.04 -4.50
#